data_AF-A0A1I2RR15-F1
#
_entry.id   AF-A0A1I2RR15-F1
#
_cell.length_a   1.000
_cell.length_b   1.000
_cell.length_c   1.000
_cell.angle_alpha   90.00
_cell.angle_beta   90.00
_cell.angle_gamma   90.00
#
_symmetry.space_group_name_H-M   'P 1'
#
loop_
_entity.id
_entity.type
_entity.pdbx_description
1 polymer ?
#
loop_
_entity_poly.entity_id
_entity_poly.type
_entity_poly.pdbx_seq_one_letter_code
_entity_poly.pdbx_strand_id
1 'polypeptide(L)'
;MLTPVLILHVLAALIFLGPVTFAVSAFPKAALAAHNGEGHAAGRAQILHRVSSTYGMLSLLVPLLGVAVMFTEMSYWREGRFHASIALSLVAWIILLLLILPKQRKAMGSLNLLGVEEHDGDEDFSGLDWQKNTKQMNMFGGIFSLLWVIVAVLMVI
;
A
#
# COMPACT_ATOMS: atom_id res chain seq x y z
N MET A 1 -18.70 6.68 24.05
CA MET A 1 -19.06 5.28 23.72
C MET A 1 -18.44 4.94 22.37
N LEU A 2 -18.00 3.71 22.10
CA LEU A 2 -17.51 3.38 20.75
C LEU A 2 -18.66 3.53 19.74
N THR A 3 -18.53 4.46 18.80
CA THR A 3 -19.48 4.57 17.70
C THR A 3 -19.27 3.41 16.73
N PRO A 4 -20.31 2.92 16.04
CA PRO A 4 -20.15 1.87 15.02
C PRO A 4 -19.13 2.23 13.94
N VAL A 5 -19.04 3.51 13.58
CA VAL A 5 -18.07 4.03 12.60
C VAL A 5 -16.63 3.90 13.11
N LEU A 6 -16.39 4.20 14.39
CA LEU A 6 -15.06 4.02 15.00
C LEU A 6 -14.64 2.55 15.02
N ILE A 7 -15.56 1.64 15.34
CA ILE A 7 -15.29 0.18 15.30
C ILE A 7 -14.89 -0.22 13.87
N LEU A 8 -15.67 0.18 12.86
CA LEU A 8 -15.37 -0.13 11.47
C LEU A 8 -14.02 0.46 11.02
N HIS A 9 -13.69 1.69 11.44
CA HIS A 9 -12.41 2.33 11.14
C HIS A 9 -11.23 1.49 11.66
N VAL A 10 -11.29 1.09 12.94
CA VAL A 10 -10.23 0.29 13.58
C VAL A 10 -10.13 -1.09 12.95
N LEU A 11 -11.27 -1.74 12.66
CA LEU A 11 -11.27 -3.05 11.99
C LEU A 11 -10.67 -2.97 10.58
N ALA A 12 -11.02 -1.94 9.81
CA ALA A 12 -10.43 -1.69 8.50
C ALA A 12 -8.91 -1.50 8.60
N ALA A 13 -8.44 -0.76 9.61
CA ALA A 13 -7.01 -0.56 9.83
C ALA A 13 -6.29 -1.89 10.13
N LEU A 14 -6.83 -2.70 11.03
CA LEU A 14 -6.24 -3.99 11.40
C LEU A 14 -6.20 -5.00 10.24
N ILE A 15 -7.29 -5.09 9.48
CA ILE A 15 -7.46 -6.11 8.44
C ILE A 15 -6.74 -5.70 7.15
N PHE A 16 -6.70 -4.41 6.80
CA PHE A 16 -6.18 -3.98 5.51
C PHE A 16 -4.74 -3.45 5.56
N LEU A 17 -4.34 -2.73 6.62
CA LEU A 17 -3.00 -2.15 6.69
C LEU A 17 -1.91 -3.18 6.92
N GLY A 18 -2.16 -4.21 7.74
CA GLY A 18 -1.18 -5.27 8.01
C GLY A 18 -0.74 -5.99 6.73
N PRO A 19 -1.68 -6.58 5.95
CA PRO A 19 -1.34 -7.27 4.72
C PRO A 19 -0.68 -6.38 3.66
N VAL A 20 -1.17 -5.15 3.44
CA VAL A 20 -0.58 -4.26 2.42
C VAL A 20 0.83 -3.80 2.81
N THR A 21 1.07 -3.42 4.06
CA THR A 21 2.42 -2.98 4.52
C THR A 21 3.43 -4.11 4.41
N PHE A 22 3.04 -5.33 4.82
CA PHE A 22 3.85 -6.52 4.63
C PHE A 22 4.13 -6.80 3.15
N ALA A 23 3.08 -6.83 2.31
CA ALA A 23 3.21 -7.20 0.91
C ALA A 23 4.08 -6.21 0.13
N VAL A 24 3.87 -4.91 0.34
CA VAL A 24 4.67 -3.83 -0.24
C VAL A 24 6.14 -3.95 0.15
N SER A 25 6.43 -4.31 1.40
CA SER A 25 7.81 -4.41 1.91
C SER A 25 8.52 -5.70 1.46
N ALA A 26 7.77 -6.80 1.31
CA ALA A 26 8.32 -8.10 0.92
C ALA A 26 8.45 -8.27 -0.61
N PHE A 27 7.61 -7.58 -1.39
CA PHE A 27 7.57 -7.70 -2.86
C PHE A 27 8.92 -7.49 -3.54
N PRO A 28 9.72 -6.43 -3.24
CA PRO A 28 10.93 -6.13 -4.01
C PRO A 28 11.95 -7.29 -3.96
N LYS A 29 12.08 -7.93 -2.79
CA LYS A 29 12.95 -9.10 -2.61
C LYS A 29 12.44 -10.30 -3.41
N ALA A 30 11.14 -10.56 -3.40
CA ALA A 30 10.56 -11.67 -4.16
C ALA A 30 10.67 -11.45 -5.68
N ALA A 31 10.43 -10.22 -6.16
CA ALA A 31 10.55 -9.88 -7.56
C ALA A 31 12.00 -9.97 -8.06
N LEU A 32 12.97 -9.49 -7.27
CA LEU A 32 14.39 -9.61 -7.61
C LEU A 32 14.86 -11.08 -7.65
N ALA A 33 14.42 -11.90 -6.69
CA ALA A 33 14.70 -13.33 -6.70
C ALA A 33 14.12 -14.02 -7.96
N ALA A 34 12.90 -13.65 -8.37
CA ALA A 34 12.30 -14.15 -9.59
C ALA A 34 13.08 -13.71 -10.85
N HIS A 35 13.53 -12.46 -10.89
CA HIS A 35 14.40 -11.95 -11.95
C HIS A 35 15.72 -12.74 -12.06
N ASN A 36 16.29 -13.15 -10.93
CA ASN A 36 17.51 -13.95 -10.88
C ASN A 36 17.29 -15.45 -11.19
N GLY A 37 16.07 -15.86 -11.56
CA GLY A 37 15.75 -17.23 -11.96
C GLY A 37 15.42 -18.20 -10.81
N GLU A 38 15.14 -17.70 -9.60
CA GLU A 38 14.71 -18.57 -8.50
C GLU A 38 13.29 -19.10 -8.73
N GLY A 39 13.17 -20.42 -9.00
CA GLY A 39 11.90 -21.03 -9.46
C GLY A 39 10.68 -20.81 -8.56
N HIS A 40 10.85 -20.71 -7.23
CA HIS A 40 9.73 -20.46 -6.31
C HIS A 40 9.38 -18.98 -6.13
N ALA A 41 10.21 -18.06 -6.61
CA ALA A 41 10.06 -16.63 -6.34
C ALA A 41 8.97 -15.97 -7.20
N ALA A 42 8.72 -16.49 -8.41
CA ALA A 42 7.71 -15.94 -9.32
C ALA A 42 6.30 -15.95 -8.72
N GLY A 43 5.84 -17.11 -8.23
CA GLY A 43 4.53 -17.22 -7.58
C GLY A 43 4.42 -16.36 -6.31
N ARG A 44 5.51 -16.24 -5.54
CA ARG A 44 5.55 -15.35 -4.38
C ARG A 44 5.41 -13.88 -4.77
N ALA A 45 6.10 -13.44 -5.82
CA ALA A 45 5.97 -12.08 -6.35
C ALA A 45 4.53 -11.78 -6.81
N GLN A 46 3.87 -12.73 -7.49
CA GLN A 46 2.47 -12.61 -7.90
C GLN A 46 1.51 -12.43 -6.71
N ILE A 47 1.64 -13.27 -5.68
CA ILE A 47 0.80 -13.16 -4.48
C ILE A 47 1.03 -11.82 -3.80
N LEU A 48 2.27 -11.38 -3.63
CA LEU A 48 2.60 -10.12 -2.97
C LEU A 48 2.12 -8.90 -3.78
N HIS A 49 2.21 -8.92 -5.10
CA HIS A 49 1.64 -7.89 -5.98
C HIS A 49 0.12 -7.83 -5.82
N ARG A 50 -0.55 -8.98 -5.86
CA ARG A 50 -2.02 -9.06 -5.70
C ARG A 50 -2.49 -8.58 -4.33
N VAL A 51 -1.78 -8.93 -3.26
CA VAL A 51 -2.08 -8.44 -1.91
C VAL A 51 -1.83 -6.94 -1.85
N SER A 52 -0.70 -6.45 -2.38
CA SER A 52 -0.39 -5.02 -2.43
C SER A 52 -1.46 -4.21 -3.16
N SER A 53 -1.97 -4.71 -4.30
CA SER A 53 -3.00 -4.03 -5.09
C SER A 53 -4.38 -4.11 -4.43
N THR A 54 -4.83 -5.31 -4.06
CA THR A 54 -6.18 -5.54 -3.52
C THR A 54 -6.33 -4.91 -2.13
N TYR A 55 -5.45 -5.26 -1.18
CA TYR A 55 -5.50 -4.71 0.17
C TYR A 55 -5.07 -3.24 0.19
N GLY A 56 -4.22 -2.83 -0.76
CA GLY A 56 -3.89 -1.43 -0.96
C GLY A 56 -5.10 -0.58 -1.33
N MET A 57 -5.94 -1.05 -2.26
CA MET A 57 -7.18 -0.36 -2.61
C MET A 57 -8.16 -0.35 -1.42
N LEU A 58 -8.35 -1.50 -0.77
CA LEU A 58 -9.24 -1.62 0.40
C LEU A 58 -8.77 -0.78 1.60
N SER A 59 -7.47 -0.52 1.74
CA SER A 59 -6.94 0.33 2.81
C SER A 59 -7.44 1.77 2.76
N LEU A 60 -7.97 2.23 1.62
CA LEU A 60 -8.63 3.55 1.51
C LEU A 60 -9.83 3.67 2.47
N LEU A 61 -10.44 2.55 2.88
CA LEU A 61 -11.51 2.56 3.87
C LEU A 61 -11.07 3.19 5.19
N VAL A 62 -9.79 3.08 5.56
CA VAL A 62 -9.26 3.65 6.81
C VAL A 62 -9.42 5.17 6.85
N PRO A 63 -8.82 5.97 5.94
CA PRO A 63 -9.00 7.42 5.95
C PRO A 63 -10.45 7.85 5.68
N LEU A 64 -11.21 7.12 4.87
CA LEU A 64 -12.63 7.44 4.62
C LEU A 64 -13.47 7.28 5.90
N LEU A 65 -13.30 6.17 6.62
CA LEU A 65 -13.96 5.96 7.90
C LEU A 65 -13.43 6.91 8.97
N GLY A 66 -12.15 7.29 8.91
CA GLY A 66 -11.57 8.31 9.79
C GLY A 66 -12.25 9.67 9.60
N VAL A 67 -12.43 10.10 8.34
CA VAL A 67 -13.23 11.30 8.02
C VAL A 67 -14.64 11.14 8.56
N ALA A 68 -15.29 9.99 8.39
CA ALA A 68 -16.63 9.75 8.95
C ALA A 68 -16.67 9.84 10.48
N VAL A 69 -15.65 9.33 11.20
CA VAL A 69 -15.51 9.49 12.66
C VAL A 69 -15.45 10.97 13.04
N MET A 70 -14.79 11.82 12.25
CA MET A 70 -14.73 13.27 12.49
C MET A 70 -16.10 13.92 12.60
N PHE A 71 -17.10 13.43 11.86
CA PHE A 71 -18.47 13.96 11.88
C PHE A 71 -19.30 13.48 13.07
N THR A 72 -18.79 12.54 13.87
CA THR A 72 -19.54 12.00 15.02
C THR A 72 -19.48 12.90 16.25
N GLU A 73 -18.41 13.70 16.41
CA GLU A 73 -18.24 14.62 17.53
C GLU A 73 -17.56 15.93 17.08
N MET A 74 -18.03 17.07 17.59
CA MET A 74 -17.51 18.40 17.23
C MET A 74 -16.07 18.64 17.75
N SER A 75 -15.65 17.89 18.78
CA SER A 75 -14.31 17.96 19.37
C SER A 75 -13.21 17.62 18.34
N TYR A 76 -13.43 16.61 17.50
CA TYR A 76 -12.46 16.15 16.50
C TYR A 76 -12.14 17.22 15.43
N TRP A 77 -13.08 18.12 15.15
CA TRP A 77 -12.87 19.24 14.23
C TRP A 77 -11.85 20.27 14.73
N ARG A 78 -11.64 20.35 16.05
CA ARG A 78 -10.66 21.26 16.66
C ARG A 78 -9.33 20.57 16.93
N GLU A 79 -9.25 19.26 16.70
CA GLU A 79 -8.08 18.45 17.00
C GLU A 79 -7.14 18.38 15.79
N GLY A 80 -6.06 19.16 15.83
CA GLY A 80 -5.08 19.22 14.74
C GLY A 80 -4.44 17.86 14.41
N ARG A 81 -4.30 16.98 15.41
CA ARG A 81 -3.78 15.61 15.24
C ARG A 81 -4.65 14.78 14.29
N PHE A 82 -5.97 14.91 14.41
CA PHE A 82 -6.92 14.17 13.57
C PHE A 82 -6.79 14.57 12.10
N HIS A 83 -6.67 15.89 11.85
CA HIS A 83 -6.47 16.45 10.51
C HIS A 83 -5.12 16.03 9.92
N ALA A 84 -4.06 16.08 10.72
CA ALA A 84 -2.73 15.64 10.31
C ALA A 84 -2.74 14.16 9.93
N SER A 85 -3.41 13.30 10.72
CA SER A 85 -3.55 11.88 10.41
C SER A 85 -4.29 11.63 9.09
N ILE A 86 -5.41 12.31 8.84
CA ILE A 86 -6.13 12.20 7.55
C ILE A 86 -5.21 12.61 6.39
N ALA A 87 -4.53 13.76 6.51
CA ALA A 87 -3.63 14.25 5.47
C ALA A 87 -2.49 13.27 5.19
N LEU A 88 -1.84 12.74 6.22
CA LEU A 88 -0.77 11.75 6.09
C LEU A 88 -1.27 10.43 5.48
N SER A 89 -2.47 9.98 5.83
CA SER A 89 -3.08 8.79 5.21
C SER A 89 -3.33 9.01 3.71
N LEU A 90 -3.81 10.18 3.30
CA LEU A 90 -3.97 10.50 1.88
C LEU A 90 -2.63 10.51 1.14
N VAL A 91 -1.58 11.08 1.75
CA VAL A 91 -0.22 11.05 1.19
C VAL A 91 0.30 9.62 1.06
N ALA A 92 0.11 8.77 2.08
CA ALA A 92 0.48 7.37 2.02
C ALA A 92 -0.23 6.63 0.87
N TRP A 93 -1.52 6.93 0.67
CA TRP A 93 -2.30 6.33 -0.40
C TRP A 93 -1.87 6.80 -1.80
N ILE A 94 -1.53 8.09 -1.95
CA ILE A 94 -0.95 8.63 -3.19
C ILE A 94 0.39 7.94 -3.51
N ILE A 95 1.26 7.77 -2.51
CA ILE A 95 2.53 7.06 -2.67
C ILE A 95 2.28 5.62 -3.13
N LEU A 96 1.32 4.93 -2.51
CA LEU A 96 0.98 3.57 -2.88
C LEU A 96 0.53 3.47 -4.35
N LEU A 97 -0.44 4.29 -4.76
CA LEU A 97 -1.02 4.22 -6.10
C LEU A 97 -0.12 4.72 -7.21
N LEU A 98 0.61 5.83 -6.98
CA LEU A 98 1.35 6.48 -8.05
C LEU A 98 2.83 6.07 -8.09
N LEU A 99 3.38 5.57 -6.98
CA LEU A 99 4.81 5.27 -6.89
C LEU A 99 5.08 3.79 -6.66
N ILE A 100 4.30 3.09 -5.83
CA ILE A 100 4.56 1.70 -5.48
C ILE A 100 3.94 0.74 -6.49
N LEU A 101 2.61 0.74 -6.65
CA LEU A 101 1.91 -0.21 -7.53
C LEU A 101 2.39 -0.14 -8.99
N PRO A 102 2.65 1.04 -9.59
CA PRO A 102 3.14 1.08 -10.97
C PRO A 102 4.53 0.46 -11.12
N LYS A 103 5.39 0.54 -10.09
CA LYS A 103 6.71 -0.10 -10.09
C LYS A 103 6.63 -1.60 -9.90
N GLN A 104 5.71 -2.06 -9.05
CA GLN A 104 5.43 -3.49 -8.90
C GLN A 104 4.90 -4.06 -10.22
N ARG A 105 3.92 -3.39 -10.84
CA ARG A 105 3.38 -3.76 -12.16
C ARG A 105 4.47 -3.84 -13.22
N LYS A 106 5.36 -2.85 -13.32
CA LYS A 106 6.50 -2.88 -14.26
C LYS A 106 7.43 -4.07 -14.03
N ALA A 107 7.76 -4.38 -12.78
CA ALA A 107 8.54 -5.57 -12.44
C ALA A 107 7.81 -6.84 -12.87
N MET A 108 6.53 -6.98 -12.56
CA MET A 108 5.70 -8.12 -12.94
C MET A 108 5.59 -8.29 -14.45
N GLY A 109 5.41 -7.19 -15.19
CA GLY A 109 5.35 -7.19 -16.66
C GLY A 109 6.67 -7.63 -17.28
N SER A 110 7.80 -7.13 -16.78
CA SER A 110 9.13 -7.53 -17.27
C SER A 110 9.47 -9.01 -16.99
N LEU A 111 8.80 -9.63 -16.03
CA LEU A 111 8.90 -11.06 -15.74
C LEU A 111 7.85 -11.90 -16.48
N ASN A 112 6.97 -11.28 -17.27
CA ASN A 112 5.80 -11.92 -17.88
C ASN A 112 4.90 -12.63 -16.84
N LEU A 113 4.71 -12.00 -15.69
CA LEU A 113 3.95 -12.54 -14.56
C LEU A 113 2.65 -11.76 -14.28
N LEU A 114 2.31 -10.75 -15.09
CA LEU A 114 1.01 -10.06 -15.00
C LEU A 114 -0.13 -11.02 -15.35
N GLY A 115 -1.26 -10.86 -14.67
CA GLY A 115 -2.48 -11.57 -15.02
C GLY A 115 -3.07 -11.07 -16.35
N VAL A 116 -3.89 -11.89 -17.01
CA VAL A 116 -4.53 -11.55 -18.30
C VAL A 116 -5.32 -10.24 -18.22
N GLU A 117 -6.01 -9.97 -17.11
CA GLU A 117 -6.77 -8.74 -16.88
C GLU A 117 -5.90 -7.51 -16.64
N GLU A 118 -4.66 -7.72 -16.17
CA GLU A 118 -3.71 -6.63 -15.92
C GLU A 118 -2.86 -6.34 -17.14
N HIS A 119 -2.79 -7.22 -18.14
CA HIS A 119 -1.95 -7.03 -19.31
C HIS A 119 -2.64 -6.11 -20.32
N ASP A 120 -2.23 -4.84 -20.37
CA ASP A 120 -2.61 -3.96 -21.49
C ASP A 120 -1.64 -4.26 -22.63
N GLY A 121 -2.17 -4.67 -23.79
CA GLY A 121 -1.40 -5.27 -24.89
C GLY A 121 -0.30 -4.37 -25.47
N ASP A 122 -0.40 -3.07 -25.22
CA ASP A 122 0.49 -2.04 -25.74
C ASP A 122 1.58 -1.59 -24.73
N GLU A 123 1.59 -2.10 -23.50
CA GLU A 123 2.60 -1.73 -22.50
C GLU A 123 3.94 -2.47 -22.75
N ASP A 124 4.97 -1.72 -23.14
CA ASP A 124 6.35 -2.22 -23.21
C ASP A 124 7.00 -2.27 -21.82
N PHE A 125 7.29 -3.49 -21.36
CA PHE A 125 8.01 -3.74 -20.10
C PHE A 125 9.49 -4.09 -20.29
N SER A 126 10.00 -4.01 -21.53
CA SER A 126 11.40 -4.28 -21.83
C SER A 126 12.32 -3.20 -21.24
N GLY A 127 13.59 -3.56 -20.98
CA GLY A 127 14.60 -2.60 -20.53
C GLY A 127 14.45 -2.08 -19.09
N LEU A 128 13.72 -2.77 -18.22
CA LEU A 128 13.62 -2.41 -16.81
C LEU A 128 15.01 -2.42 -16.13
N ASP A 129 15.44 -1.26 -15.62
CA ASP A 129 16.58 -1.18 -14.70
C ASP A 129 16.17 -1.77 -13.33
N TRP A 130 16.47 -3.05 -13.15
CA TRP A 130 16.12 -3.83 -11.95
C TRP A 130 16.75 -3.27 -10.68
N GLN A 131 17.98 -2.76 -10.76
CA GLN A 131 18.68 -2.24 -9.59
C GLN A 131 18.01 -0.95 -9.11
N LYS A 132 17.73 -0.02 -10.02
CA LYS A 132 17.02 1.23 -9.72
C LYS A 132 15.59 0.98 -9.28
N ASN A 133 14.85 0.10 -9.97
CA ASN A 133 13.45 -0.19 -9.65
C ASN A 133 13.34 -0.81 -8.25
N THR A 134 14.17 -1.81 -7.93
CA THR A 134 14.19 -2.46 -6.62
C THR A 134 14.52 -1.47 -5.50
N LYS A 135 15.53 -0.62 -5.69
CA LYS A 135 15.90 0.44 -4.72
C LYS A 135 14.73 1.40 -4.46
N GLN A 136 14.05 1.83 -5.51
CA GLN A 136 12.90 2.74 -5.39
C GLN A 136 11.71 2.08 -4.69
N MET A 137 11.39 0.82 -5.01
CA MET A 137 10.31 0.10 -4.31
C MET A 137 10.62 -0.07 -2.82
N ASN A 138 11.86 -0.40 -2.44
CA ASN A 138 12.26 -0.46 -1.02
C ASN A 138 12.11 0.90 -0.33
N MET A 139 12.56 1.98 -0.97
CA MET A 139 12.47 3.33 -0.40
C MET A 139 11.01 3.76 -0.20
N PHE A 140 10.17 3.63 -1.24
CA PHE A 140 8.76 4.02 -1.14
C PHE A 140 7.97 3.11 -0.20
N GLY A 141 8.27 1.80 -0.17
CA GLY A 141 7.68 0.87 0.80
C GLY A 141 8.03 1.21 2.24
N GLY A 142 9.27 1.64 2.50
CA GLY A 142 9.71 2.16 3.79
C GLY A 142 8.98 3.43 4.20
N ILE A 143 8.89 4.42 3.30
CA ILE A 143 8.15 5.67 3.54
C ILE A 143 6.67 5.38 3.80
N PHE A 144 6.04 4.53 2.99
CA PHE A 144 4.65 4.12 3.15
C PHE A 144 4.40 3.51 4.53
N SER A 145 5.25 2.58 4.96
CA SER A 145 5.13 1.94 6.27
C SER A 145 5.35 2.93 7.41
N LEU A 146 6.32 3.83 7.28
CA LEU A 146 6.60 4.88 8.27
C LEU A 146 5.41 5.84 8.43
N LEU A 147 4.78 6.25 7.33
CA LEU A 147 3.59 7.11 7.38
C LEU A 147 2.46 6.46 8.19
N TRP A 148 2.20 5.17 7.99
CA TRP A 148 1.19 4.46 8.77
C TRP A 148 1.54 4.34 10.26
N VAL A 149 2.82 4.18 10.60
CA VAL A 149 3.27 4.23 12.00
C VAL A 149 3.02 5.61 12.60
N ILE A 150 3.37 6.68 11.89
CA ILE A 150 3.12 8.06 12.37
C ILE A 150 1.62 8.29 12.57
N VAL A 151 0.78 7.89 11.60
CA VAL A 151 -0.68 7.99 11.70
C VAL A 151 -1.20 7.21 12.91
N ALA A 152 -0.72 5.98 13.13
CA ALA A 152 -1.14 5.18 14.28
C ALA A 152 -0.77 5.86 15.61
N VAL A 153 0.44 6.43 15.73
CA VAL A 153 0.84 7.19 16.92
C VAL A 153 -0.06 8.40 17.11
N LEU A 154 -0.27 9.20 16.07
CA LEU A 154 -1.12 10.40 16.12
C LEU A 154 -2.57 10.12 16.49
N MET A 155 -3.08 8.93 16.18
CA MET A 155 -4.43 8.49 16.53
C MET A 155 -4.56 7.98 17.97
N VAL A 156 -3.46 7.56 18.59
CA VAL A 156 -3.45 6.99 19.95
C VAL A 156 -3.18 8.06 21.01
N ILE A 157 -2.37 9.08 20.71
CA ILE A 157 -1.99 10.16 21.64
C ILE A 157 -3.01 11.31 21.66
#